data_AF-A0A564YWZ7-F1
#
_entry.id   AF-A0A564YWZ7-F1
#
_cell.length_a   1.000
_cell.length_b   1.000
_cell.length_c   1.000
_cell.angle_alpha   90.00
_cell.angle_beta   90.00
_cell.angle_gamma   90.00
#
_symmetry.space_group_name_H-M   'P 1'
#
loop_
_entity.id
_entity.type
_entity.pdbx_description
1 polymer ?
#
loop_
_entity_poly.entity_id
_entity_poly.type
_entity_poly.pdbx_seq_one_letter_code
_entity_poly.pdbx_strand_id
1 'polypeptide(L)'
;MRLASFSYLPPGFLIYKPRMSWIIATREPPTQFTVDRIMDENDFLLDIINKKLTSGDFEEAVSYQKILQRNLTFLIELRFQPGNSK
;
A
#
# COMPACT_ATOMS: atom_id res chain seq x y z
N MET A 1 26.84 1.14 32.01
CA MET A 1 26.58 2.33 31.17
C MET A 1 26.56 1.87 29.70
N ARG A 2 25.44 2.03 28.99
CA ARG A 2 25.26 1.67 27.57
C ARG A 2 25.68 2.86 26.71
N LEU A 3 26.52 2.64 25.70
CA LEU A 3 26.70 3.57 24.58
C LEU A 3 25.99 2.96 23.36
N ALA A 4 24.96 3.66 22.89
CA ALA A 4 24.14 3.30 21.75
C ALA A 4 24.85 3.69 20.45
N SER A 5 24.96 2.74 19.52
CA SER A 5 25.41 2.97 18.15
C SER A 5 24.37 3.82 17.41
N PHE A 6 24.73 5.05 17.04
CA PHE A 6 23.91 5.92 16.18
C PHE A 6 24.27 5.65 14.72
N SER A 7 23.40 4.92 14.02
CA SER A 7 23.38 4.91 12.55
C SER A 7 22.79 6.23 12.04
N TYR A 8 23.59 6.96 11.28
CA TYR A 8 23.26 8.24 10.66
C TYR A 8 22.10 8.05 9.66
N LEU A 9 20.92 8.59 9.98
CA LEU A 9 19.80 8.68 9.04
C LEU A 9 19.85 10.05 8.35
N PRO A 10 19.71 10.12 7.01
CA PRO A 10 19.73 11.38 6.29
C PRO A 10 18.54 12.28 6.68
N PRO A 11 18.72 13.62 6.65
CA PRO A 11 17.68 14.57 7.01
C PRO A 11 16.58 14.56 5.94
N GLY A 12 15.40 14.10 6.34
CA GLY A 12 14.23 13.94 5.46
C GLY A 12 13.37 12.72 5.81
N PHE A 13 13.87 11.80 6.63
CA PHE A 13 13.14 10.60 7.04
C PHE A 13 12.24 10.90 8.26
N LEU A 14 11.04 11.42 7.99
CA LEU A 14 9.96 11.40 8.98
C LEU A 14 9.41 9.97 9.06
N ILE A 15 9.80 9.24 10.11
CA ILE A 15 9.19 7.96 10.47
C ILE A 15 7.80 8.25 11.02
N TYR A 16 6.80 8.34 10.14
CA TYR A 16 5.39 8.35 10.52
C TYR A 16 4.92 6.90 10.68
N LYS A 17 4.26 6.63 11.82
CA LYS A 17 3.73 5.31 12.20
C LYS A 17 2.82 4.69 11.13
N PRO A 18 2.73 3.34 11.08
CA PRO A 18 2.24 2.60 9.92
C PRO A 18 0.72 2.70 9.80
N ARG A 19 0.25 3.40 8.77
CA ARG A 19 -1.03 3.09 8.12
C ARG A 19 -0.73 2.76 6.67
N MET A 20 -1.20 1.61 6.24
CA MET A 20 -1.01 0.98 4.92
C MET A 20 -1.36 1.90 3.73
N SER A 21 -0.38 2.69 3.29
CA SER A 21 -0.24 3.13 1.89
C SER A 21 1.12 3.80 1.67
N TRP A 22 2.20 3.02 1.66
CA TRP A 22 3.56 3.55 1.45
C TRP A 22 3.84 3.95 -0.01
N ILE A 23 2.87 3.84 -0.92
CA ILE A 23 3.14 3.86 -2.37
C ILE A 23 2.62 5.13 -3.09
N ILE A 24 1.95 6.06 -2.40
CA ILE A 24 1.41 7.28 -3.05
C ILE A 24 2.13 8.54 -2.53
N ALA A 25 3.47 8.57 -2.60
CA ALA A 25 4.23 9.78 -2.29
C ALA A 25 5.57 9.91 -3.05
N THR A 26 5.90 8.98 -3.95
CA THR A 26 7.11 9.07 -4.77
C THR A 26 6.76 9.72 -6.11
N ARG A 27 7.46 10.79 -6.48
CA ARG A 27 7.38 11.43 -7.82
C ARG A 27 7.93 10.52 -8.94
N GLU A 28 8.30 9.29 -8.61
CA GLU A 28 8.85 8.30 -9.53
C GLU A 28 7.70 7.48 -10.13
N PRO A 29 7.79 7.13 -11.43
CA PRO A 29 6.82 6.24 -12.05
C PRO A 29 6.80 4.90 -11.32
N PRO A 30 5.63 4.30 -11.08
CA PRO A 30 5.52 3.04 -10.36
C PRO A 30 6.30 1.94 -11.07
N THR A 31 7.14 1.24 -10.32
CA THR A 31 7.97 0.15 -10.83
C THR A 31 7.17 -1.16 -10.83
N GLN A 32 7.68 -2.20 -11.53
CA GLN A 32 7.10 -3.54 -11.43
C GLN A 32 7.03 -4.03 -9.98
N PHE A 33 8.07 -3.78 -9.18
CA PHE A 33 8.09 -4.10 -7.74
C PHE A 33 6.95 -3.41 -6.98
N THR A 34 6.64 -2.16 -7.34
CA THR A 34 5.52 -1.41 -6.77
C THR A 34 4.19 -2.07 -7.09
N VAL A 35 4.01 -2.54 -8.33
CA VAL A 35 2.81 -3.25 -8.77
C VAL A 35 2.67 -4.58 -8.05
N ASP A 36 3.73 -5.39 -8.00
CA ASP A 36 3.73 -6.70 -7.35
C ASP A 36 3.35 -6.58 -5.87
N ARG A 37 3.91 -5.59 -5.18
CA ARG A 37 3.57 -5.32 -3.77
C ARG A 37 2.11 -4.91 -3.57
N ILE A 38 1.52 -4.15 -4.50
CA ILE A 38 0.10 -3.80 -4.43
C ILE A 38 -0.75 -5.05 -4.67
N MET A 39 -0.33 -5.95 -5.56
CA MET A 39 -1.03 -7.22 -5.78
C MET A 39 -1.00 -8.10 -4.52
N ASP A 40 0.16 -8.25 -3.87
CA ASP A 40 0.28 -8.97 -2.59
C ASP A 40 -0.62 -8.36 -1.49
N GLU A 41 -0.69 -7.02 -1.42
CA GLU A 41 -1.56 -6.32 -0.47
C GLU A 41 -3.04 -6.55 -0.79
N ASN A 42 -3.42 -6.60 -2.06
CA ASN A 42 -4.80 -6.86 -2.48
C ASN A 42 -5.26 -8.28 -2.10
N ASP A 43 -4.39 -9.29 -2.25
CA ASP A 43 -4.69 -10.66 -1.84
C ASP A 43 -4.93 -10.74 -0.33
N PHE A 44 -4.08 -10.07 0.46
CA PHE A 44 -4.27 -9.97 1.91
C PHE A 44 -5.56 -9.22 2.30
N LEU A 45 -5.90 -8.15 1.59
CA LEU A 45 -7.14 -7.41 1.81
C LEU A 45 -8.37 -8.26 1.52
N LEU A 46 -8.37 -9.08 0.47
CA LEU A 46 -9.45 -9.99 0.13
C LEU A 46 -9.69 -11.02 1.25
N ASP A 47 -8.61 -11.60 1.80
CA ASP A 47 -8.70 -12.53 2.91
C ASP A 47 -9.30 -11.89 4.17
N ILE A 48 -8.86 -10.67 4.51
CA ILE A 48 -9.41 -9.93 5.65
C ILE A 48 -10.88 -9.59 5.42
N ILE A 49 -11.24 -9.09 4.25
CA ILE A 49 -12.62 -8.72 3.92
C ILE A 49 -13.52 -9.95 4.07
N ASN A 50 -13.13 -11.09 3.50
CA ASN A 50 -13.89 -12.34 3.62
C ASN A 50 -14.02 -12.78 5.09
N LYS A 51 -12.95 -12.70 5.88
CA LYS A 51 -12.99 -13.01 7.31
C LYS A 51 -13.94 -12.07 8.07
N LYS A 52 -13.96 -10.79 7.74
CA LYS A 52 -14.81 -9.79 8.39
C LYS A 52 -16.27 -9.95 8.02
N LEU A 53 -16.56 -10.21 6.74
CA LEU A 53 -17.91 -10.53 6.25
C LEU A 53 -18.47 -11.80 6.91
N THR A 54 -17.68 -12.87 6.97
CA THR A 54 -18.09 -14.13 7.65
C THR A 54 -18.30 -13.97 9.15
N SER A 55 -17.60 -13.01 9.79
CA SER A 55 -17.76 -12.70 11.21
C SER A 55 -18.93 -11.72 11.50
N GLY A 56 -19.62 -11.22 10.47
CA GLY A 56 -20.68 -10.22 10.61
C GLY A 56 -20.18 -8.78 10.88
N ASP A 57 -18.87 -8.56 10.76
CA ASP A 57 -18.22 -7.27 11.02
C ASP A 57 -18.18 -6.44 9.72
N PHE A 58 -19.34 -5.96 9.32
CA PHE A 58 -19.53 -5.30 8.02
C PHE A 58 -18.88 -3.91 7.96
N GLU A 59 -18.82 -3.18 9.06
CA GLU A 59 -18.24 -1.84 9.10
C GLU A 59 -16.73 -1.89 8.80
N GLU A 60 -16.00 -2.81 9.45
CA GLU A 60 -14.60 -3.02 9.14
C GLU A 60 -14.41 -3.58 7.73
N ALA A 61 -15.26 -4.52 7.28
CA ALA A 61 -15.19 -5.04 5.91
C ALA A 61 -15.28 -3.92 4.86
N VAL A 62 -16.20 -2.96 5.04
CA VAL A 62 -16.34 -1.78 4.17
C VAL A 62 -15.11 -0.89 4.23
N SER A 63 -14.49 -0.73 5.41
CA SER A 63 -13.23 0.02 5.54
C SER A 63 -12.11 -0.60 4.69
N TYR A 64 -11.93 -1.91 4.76
CA TYR A 64 -10.93 -2.61 3.93
C TYR A 64 -11.28 -2.61 2.44
N GLN A 65 -12.56 -2.70 2.09
CA GLN A 65 -13.02 -2.58 0.70
C GLN A 65 -12.63 -1.23 0.07
N LYS A 66 -12.69 -0.13 0.83
CA LYS A 66 -12.26 1.20 0.33
C LYS A 66 -10.76 1.23 0.00
N ILE A 67 -9.94 0.54 0.79
CA ILE A 67 -8.49 0.44 0.53
C ILE A 67 -8.24 -0.38 -0.74
N LEU A 68 -8.90 -1.54 -0.85
CA LEU A 68 -8.84 -2.39 -2.04
C LEU A 68 -9.28 -1.62 -3.30
N GLN A 69 -10.39 -0.89 -3.22
CA GLN A 69 -10.88 -0.07 -4.32
C GLN A 69 -9.84 0.97 -4.76
N ARG A 70 -9.21 1.69 -3.83
CA ARG A 70 -8.16 2.66 -4.15
C ARG A 70 -6.98 2.01 -4.86
N ASN A 71 -6.54 0.85 -4.38
CA ASN A 71 -5.43 0.12 -4.98
C ASN A 71 -5.76 -0.35 -6.41
N LEU A 72 -6.96 -0.88 -6.63
CA LEU A 72 -7.43 -1.28 -7.96
C LEU A 72 -7.56 -0.09 -8.91
N THR A 73 -8.10 1.04 -8.45
CA THR A 73 -8.16 2.28 -9.24
C THR A 73 -6.77 2.71 -9.68
N PHE A 74 -5.80 2.72 -8.78
CA PHE A 74 -4.41 3.07 -9.11
C PHE A 74 -3.81 2.13 -10.17
N LEU A 75 -4.02 0.81 -10.04
CA LEU A 75 -3.55 -0.16 -11.03
C LEU A 75 -4.20 0.01 -12.42
N ILE A 76 -5.49 0.39 -12.44
CA ILE A 76 -6.21 0.71 -13.68
C ILE A 76 -5.62 1.98 -14.31
N GLU A 77 -5.44 3.04 -13.52
CA GLU A 77 -4.85 4.31 -13.98
C GLU A 77 -3.44 4.11 -14.55
N LEU A 78 -2.65 3.21 -13.98
CA LEU A 78 -1.34 2.85 -14.51
C LEU A 78 -1.39 2.27 -15.93
N ARG A 79 -2.44 1.52 -16.27
CA ARG A 79 -2.63 0.98 -17.63
C ARG A 79 -2.94 2.06 -18.66
N PHE A 80 -3.53 3.17 -18.23
CA PHE A 80 -3.93 4.27 -19.11
C PHE A 80 -2.89 5.40 -19.18
N GLN A 81 -1.75 5.27 -18.49
CA GLN A 81 -0.66 6.22 -18.64
C GLN A 81 -0.06 6.13 -20.06
N PRO A 82 -0.03 7.26 -20.81
CA PRO A 82 0.52 7.31 -22.16
C PRO A 82 2.05 7.17 -22.10
N GLY A 83 2.54 5.94 -22.12
CA GLY A 83 3.99 5.66 -22.05
C GLY A 83 4.38 4.18 -22.13
N ASN A 84 3.45 3.24 -21.89
CA ASN A 84 3.74 1.80 -21.92
C ASN A 84 3.42 1.11 -23.27
N SER A 85 3.16 1.87 -24.33
CA SER A 85 3.07 1.35 -25.70
C SER A 85 4.47 1.34 -26.34
N LYS A 86 5.26 0.29 -26.08
CA LYS A 86 6.37 -0.10 -26.95
C LYS A 86 6.26 -1.58 -27.28
#